data_AF-A0A1F4Z3D1-F1
#
_entry.id   AF-A0A1F4Z3D1-F1
#
_cell.length_a   1.000
_cell.length_b   1.000
_cell.length_c   1.000
_cell.angle_alpha   90.00
_cell.angle_beta   90.00
_cell.angle_gamma   90.00
#
_symmetry.space_group_name_H-M   'P 1'
#
loop_
_entity.id
_entity.type
_entity.pdbx_description
1 polymer ?
#
loop_
_entity_poly.entity_id
_entity_poly.type
_entity_poly.pdbx_seq_one_letter_code
_entity_poly.pdbx_strand_id
1 'polypeptide(L)'
;MFKLLASTPINIGRIGGIGKLGDTLNETPSTIFTRIARFFSNIIGLLTLAAGLWFIIQIFIAGYNWISAGGDKQQLQLAQKKITNSIMGLFIVVAAYTFIGIIGLFLGLNILNIEIILALLKP
;
A
#
# COMPACT_ATOMS: atom_id res chain seq x y z
N MET A 1 -41.35 -26.14 44.79
CA MET A 1 -41.02 -26.07 43.35
C MET A 1 -40.38 -24.69 43.07
N PHE A 2 -39.08 -24.55 43.31
CA PHE A 2 -38.34 -23.30 43.07
C PHE A 2 -37.73 -23.37 41.65
N LYS A 3 -38.25 -22.58 40.72
CA LYS A 3 -37.59 -22.39 39.42
C LYS A 3 -36.37 -21.52 39.65
N LEU A 4 -35.19 -22.07 39.34
CA LEU A 4 -33.91 -21.38 39.34
C LEU A 4 -33.93 -20.28 38.28
N LEU A 5 -34.21 -19.05 38.71
CA LEU A 5 -34.05 -17.83 37.91
C LEU A 5 -32.59 -17.53 37.57
N ALA A 6 -31.64 -18.35 38.06
CA ALA A 6 -30.22 -18.23 37.76
C ALA A 6 -29.80 -18.95 36.46
N SER A 7 -30.73 -19.57 35.72
CA SER A 7 -30.42 -20.33 34.50
C SER A 7 -30.62 -19.58 33.20
N THR A 8 -30.96 -18.29 33.21
CA THR A 8 -30.79 -17.47 32.01
C THR A 8 -29.29 -17.17 31.87
N PRO A 9 -28.59 -17.70 30.86
CA PRO A 9 -27.21 -17.31 30.62
C PRO A 9 -27.21 -15.81 30.35
N ILE A 10 -26.72 -15.02 31.31
CA ILE A 10 -26.44 -13.61 31.07
C ILE A 10 -25.28 -13.61 30.08
N ASN A 11 -25.60 -13.43 28.80
CA ASN A 11 -24.62 -13.23 27.76
C ASN A 11 -24.00 -11.85 28.01
N ILE A 12 -22.89 -11.82 28.74
CA ILE A 12 -22.13 -10.63 29.14
C ILE A 12 -21.44 -9.91 27.97
N GLY A 13 -21.95 -10.07 26.74
CA GLY A 13 -21.31 -9.59 25.53
C GLY A 13 -20.01 -10.36 25.24
N ARG A 14 -19.54 -10.22 24.00
CA ARG A 14 -18.23 -10.74 23.59
C ARG A 14 -17.18 -9.94 24.37
N ILE A 15 -16.34 -10.60 25.17
CA ILE A 15 -15.16 -10.01 25.79
C ILE A 15 -14.13 -9.77 24.66
N GLY A 16 -14.39 -8.78 23.81
CA GLY A 16 -13.44 -8.26 22.83
C GLY A 16 -12.75 -7.06 23.47
N GLY A 17 -11.42 -7.00 23.39
CA GLY A 17 -10.70 -5.88 23.98
C GLY A 17 -11.12 -4.55 23.33
N ILE A 18 -11.11 -3.50 24.13
CA ILE A 18 -11.54 -2.15 23.74
C ILE A 18 -10.52 -1.54 22.77
N GLY A 19 -10.98 -1.26 21.54
CA GLY A 19 -10.20 -0.63 20.48
C GLY A 19 -9.68 -1.61 19.43
N LYS A 20 -9.10 -1.07 18.35
CA LYS A 20 -8.59 -1.81 17.16
C LYS A 20 -7.56 -2.91 17.46
N LEU A 21 -7.11 -3.05 18.70
CA LEU A 21 -6.16 -4.07 19.17
C LEU A 21 -6.82 -5.17 19.99
N GLY A 22 -8.07 -5.00 20.42
CA GLY A 22 -8.75 -5.97 21.27
C GLY A 22 -9.77 -6.85 20.54
N ASP A 23 -10.25 -6.42 19.38
CA ASP A 23 -11.07 -7.23 18.47
C ASP A 23 -10.24 -8.31 17.74
N THR A 24 -8.90 -8.21 17.79
CA THR A 24 -7.99 -9.14 17.09
C THR A 24 -7.75 -10.47 17.79
N LEU A 25 -8.19 -10.61 19.04
CA LEU A 25 -8.05 -11.87 19.77
C LEU A 25 -9.10 -12.90 19.34
N ASN A 26 -10.05 -12.51 18.48
CA ASN A 26 -11.15 -13.35 18.03
C ASN A 26 -11.24 -13.46 16.50
N GLU A 27 -10.22 -12.97 15.78
CA GLU A 27 -10.21 -13.06 14.32
C GLU A 27 -9.22 -14.13 13.86
N THR A 28 -9.75 -15.05 13.06
CA THR A 28 -9.09 -16.15 12.35
C THR A 28 -7.70 -15.81 11.74
N PRO A 29 -6.88 -16.82 11.37
CA PRO A 29 -5.52 -16.64 10.83
C PRO A 29 -5.37 -15.65 9.66
N SER A 30 -6.46 -15.29 8.99
CA SER A 30 -6.55 -14.30 7.90
C SER A 30 -6.26 -12.84 8.31
N THR A 31 -6.30 -12.52 9.60
CA THR A 31 -6.15 -11.15 10.12
C THR A 31 -4.71 -10.67 10.15
N ILE A 32 -3.75 -11.57 10.40
CA ILE A 32 -2.32 -11.24 10.43
C ILE A 32 -1.84 -10.86 9.02
N PHE A 33 -2.21 -11.64 8.02
CA PHE A 33 -1.89 -11.35 6.62
C PHE A 33 -2.47 -10.00 6.18
N THR A 34 -3.72 -9.71 6.56
CA THR A 34 -4.38 -8.44 6.23
C THR A 34 -3.70 -7.23 6.89
N ARG A 35 -3.20 -7.36 8.13
CA ARG A 35 -2.46 -6.29 8.82
C ARG A 35 -1.10 -6.02 8.18
N ILE A 36 -0.38 -7.08 7.84
CA ILE A 36 0.91 -6.99 7.14
C ILE A 36 0.67 -6.34 5.76
N ALA A 37 -0.30 -6.83 5.01
CA ALA A 37 -0.66 -6.26 3.70
C ALA A 37 -1.01 -4.77 3.81
N ARG A 38 -1.83 -4.36 4.80
CA ARG A 38 -2.18 -2.95 5.01
C ARG A 38 -0.98 -2.09 5.39
N PHE A 39 -0.07 -2.61 6.21
CA PHE A 39 1.16 -1.92 6.58
C PHE A 39 2.05 -1.66 5.36
N PHE A 40 2.29 -2.70 4.54
CA PHE A 40 3.03 -2.56 3.29
C PHE A 40 2.33 -1.64 2.30
N SER A 41 1.00 -1.71 2.18
CA SER A 41 0.23 -0.85 1.28
C SER A 41 0.38 0.64 1.63
N ASN A 42 0.39 0.97 2.93
CA ASN A 42 0.62 2.35 3.39
C ASN A 42 2.05 2.82 3.08
N ILE A 43 3.05 1.97 3.28
CA ILE A 43 4.46 2.28 2.96
C ILE A 43 4.63 2.52 1.46
N ILE A 44 4.09 1.62 0.63
CA ILE A 44 4.18 1.73 -0.83
C ILE A 44 3.49 3.00 -1.32
N GLY A 45 2.33 3.35 -0.75
CA GLY A 45 1.64 4.62 -1.03
C GLY A 45 2.50 5.84 -0.70
N LEU A 46 3.12 5.85 0.49
CA LEU A 46 4.01 6.94 0.90
C LEU A 46 5.26 7.04 0.02
N LEU A 47 5.89 5.91 -0.29
CA LEU A 47 7.06 5.84 -1.16
C LEU A 47 6.73 6.30 -2.59
N THR A 48 5.56 5.95 -3.10
CA THR A 48 5.09 6.36 -4.43
C THR A 48 4.94 7.88 -4.50
N LEU A 49 4.33 8.48 -3.49
CA LEU A 49 4.19 9.93 -3.39
C LEU A 49 5.55 10.63 -3.32
N ALA A 50 6.44 10.14 -2.46
CA ALA A 50 7.79 10.69 -2.31
C ALA A 50 8.62 10.54 -3.60
N ALA A 51 8.55 9.39 -4.27
CA ALA A 51 9.25 9.12 -5.51
C ALA A 51 8.74 10.01 -6.66
N GLY A 52 7.44 10.21 -6.78
CA GLY A 52 6.85 11.12 -7.77
C GLY A 52 7.32 12.56 -7.58
N LEU A 53 7.31 13.06 -6.34
CA LEU A 53 7.79 14.41 -6.03
C LEU A 53 9.30 14.55 -6.32
N TRP A 54 10.09 13.55 -5.92
CA TRP A 54 11.53 13.51 -6.17
C TRP A 54 11.86 13.47 -7.67
N PHE A 55 11.11 12.69 -8.45
CA PHE A 55 11.26 12.59 -9.90
C PHE A 55 11.08 13.94 -10.59
N ILE A 56 10.08 14.72 -10.19
CA ILE A 56 9.82 16.05 -10.75
C ILE A 56 11.03 16.97 -10.52
N ILE A 57 11.55 17.03 -9.30
CA ILE A 57 12.73 17.86 -8.98
C ILE A 57 13.94 17.41 -9.80
N GLN A 58 14.17 16.10 -9.88
CA GLN A 58 15.33 15.55 -10.56
C GLN A 58 15.29 15.79 -12.07
N ILE A 59 14.12 15.72 -12.72
CA ILE A 59 14.01 15.94 -14.17
C ILE A 59 14.26 17.40 -14.55
N PHE A 60 13.84 18.35 -13.72
CA PHE A 60 14.16 19.77 -13.92
C PHE A 60 15.67 20.02 -13.84
N ILE A 61 16.33 19.47 -12.81
CA ILE A 61 17.79 19.61 -12.64
C ILE A 61 18.53 18.95 -13.81
N ALA A 62 18.08 17.77 -14.25
CA ALA A 62 18.69 17.05 -15.35
C ALA A 62 18.51 17.80 -16.69
N GLY A 63 17.33 18.39 -16.92
CA GLY A 63 17.05 19.24 -18.09
C GLY A 63 17.89 20.52 -18.10
N TYR A 64 18.01 21.19 -16.95
CA TYR A 64 18.87 22.37 -16.82
C TYR A 64 20.33 22.02 -17.15
N ASN A 65 20.86 20.94 -16.58
CA ASN A 65 22.22 20.49 -16.86
C ASN A 65 22.44 20.10 -18.33
N TRP A 66 21.41 19.57 -19.00
CA TRP A 66 21.48 19.22 -20.42
C TRP A 66 21.59 20.46 -21.30
N ILE A 67 20.81 21.51 -20.99
CA ILE A 67 20.85 22.80 -21.70
C ILE A 67 22.16 23.54 -21.41
N SER A 68 22.62 23.55 -20.15
CA SER A 68 23.85 24.24 -19.75
C SER A 68 25.14 23.55 -20.24
N ALA A 69 25.07 22.28 -20.67
CA ALA A 69 26.23 21.54 -21.15
C ALA A 69 26.85 22.12 -22.42
N GLY A 70 26.10 22.90 -23.23
CA GLY A 70 26.63 23.83 -24.24
C GLY A 70 27.58 23.30 -25.32
N GLY A 71 27.83 21.99 -25.40
CA GLY A 71 28.81 21.37 -26.31
C GLY A 71 29.88 20.51 -25.63
N ASP A 72 30.00 20.55 -24.30
CA ASP A 72 30.87 19.64 -23.54
C ASP A 72 30.26 18.23 -23.50
N LYS A 73 30.92 17.29 -24.19
CA LYS A 73 30.49 15.89 -24.29
C LYS A 73 30.40 15.19 -22.93
N GLN A 74 31.26 15.53 -21.98
CA GLN A 74 31.24 14.90 -20.65
C GLN A 74 29.99 15.33 -19.88
N GLN A 75 29.68 16.63 -19.89
CA GLN A 75 28.50 17.16 -19.22
C GLN A 75 27.20 16.66 -19.88
N LEU A 76 27.19 16.55 -21.20
CA LEU A 76 26.05 16.01 -21.94
C LEU A 76 25.77 14.54 -21.56
N GLN A 77 26.81 13.71 -21.47
CA GLN A 77 26.66 12.31 -21.05
C GLN A 77 26.17 12.19 -19.61
N LEU A 78 26.68 13.02 -18.70
CA LEU A 78 26.22 13.05 -17.31
C LEU A 78 24.75 13.47 -17.20
N ALA A 79 24.33 14.48 -17.97
CA ALA A 79 22.94 14.92 -18.02
C ALA A 79 22.02 13.81 -18.56
N GLN A 80 22.38 13.17 -19.67
CA GLN A 80 21.63 12.05 -20.24
C GLN A 80 21.51 10.88 -19.27
N LYS A 81 22.59 10.55 -18.55
CA LYS A 81 22.57 9.50 -17.52
C LYS A 81 21.63 9.88 -16.37
N LYS A 82 21.64 11.15 -15.94
CA LYS A 82 20.70 11.66 -14.93
C LYS A 82 19.25 11.56 -15.37
N ILE A 83 18.94 11.93 -16.62
CA ILE A 83 17.59 11.81 -17.19
C ILE A 83 17.15 10.34 -17.18
N THR A 84 17.99 9.45 -17.71
CA THR A 84 17.70 8.01 -17.79
C THR A 84 17.45 7.41 -16.40
N ASN A 85 18.30 7.73 -15.43
CA ASN A 85 18.13 7.26 -14.05
C ASN A 85 16.84 7.77 -13.41
N SER A 86 16.44 9.00 -13.71
CA SER A 86 15.20 9.59 -13.20
C SER A 86 13.99 8.86 -13.79
N ILE A 87 13.99 8.65 -15.11
CA ILE A 87 12.93 7.90 -15.81
C ILE A 87 12.85 6.47 -15.28
N MET A 88 14.00 5.81 -15.05
CA MET A 88 14.04 4.46 -14.52
C MET A 88 13.45 4.39 -13.10
N GLY A 89 13.70 5.40 -12.27
CA GLY A 89 13.11 5.49 -10.93
C GLY A 89 11.57 5.57 -10.97
N LEU A 90 11.01 6.40 -11.86
CA LEU A 90 9.56 6.47 -12.04
C LEU A 90 9.00 5.16 -12.64
N PHE A 91 9.70 4.59 -13.61
CA PHE A 91 9.30 3.33 -14.25
C PHE A 91 9.19 2.19 -13.24
N ILE A 92 10.12 2.08 -12.30
CA ILE A 92 10.09 1.07 -11.23
C ILE A 92 8.84 1.22 -10.35
N VAL A 93 8.45 2.45 -10.01
CA VAL A 93 7.26 2.72 -9.20
C VAL A 93 5.97 2.30 -9.92
N VAL A 94 5.87 2.62 -11.21
CA VAL A 94 4.73 2.20 -12.05
C VAL A 94 4.69 0.67 -12.18
N ALA A 95 5.84 0.05 -12.45
CA ALA A 95 5.96 -1.40 -12.56
C ALA A 95 5.55 -2.10 -11.25
N ALA A 96 5.96 -1.58 -10.09
CA ALA A 96 5.56 -2.13 -8.79
C ALA A 96 4.03 -2.19 -8.64
N TYR A 97 3.32 -1.11 -9.03
CA TYR A 97 1.86 -1.09 -9.02
C TYR A 97 1.26 -2.15 -9.96
N THR A 98 1.82 -2.31 -11.15
CA THR A 98 1.40 -3.35 -12.11
C THR A 98 1.58 -4.75 -11.53
N PHE A 99 2.73 -5.05 -10.92
CA PHE A 99 2.99 -6.34 -10.29
C PHE A 99 2.02 -6.64 -9.14
N ILE A 100 1.73 -5.65 -8.30
CA ILE A 100 0.76 -5.79 -7.19
C ILE A 100 -0.64 -6.12 -7.73
N GLY A 101 -1.05 -5.46 -8.82
CA GLY A 101 -2.32 -5.75 -9.49
C GLY A 101 -2.38 -7.17 -10.05
N ILE A 102 -1.29 -7.64 -10.68
CA ILE A 102 -1.19 -9.01 -11.21
C ILE A 102 -1.26 -10.03 -10.07
N ILE A 103 -0.54 -9.82 -8.98
CA ILE A 103 -0.58 -10.71 -7.81
C ILE A 103 -1.99 -10.76 -7.19
N GLY A 104 -2.68 -9.61 -7.12
CA GLY A 104 -4.08 -9.55 -6.68
C GLY A 104 -5.02 -10.37 -7.56
N LEU A 105 -4.82 -10.31 -8.89
CA LEU A 105 -5.59 -11.12 -9.84
C LEU A 105 -5.40 -12.63 -9.60
N PHE A 106 -4.17 -13.08 -9.34
CA PHE A 106 -3.88 -14.49 -9.07
C PHE A 106 -4.45 -15.01 -7.74
N LEU A 107 -4.58 -14.15 -6.73
CA LEU A 107 -5.16 -14.52 -5.43
C LEU A 107 -6.70 -14.55 -5.44
N GLY A 108 -7.35 -14.20 -6.55
CA GLY A 108 -8.82 -14.13 -6.66
C GLY A 108 -9.45 -13.03 -5.79
N LEU A 109 -8.62 -12.19 -5.16
CA LEU A 109 -9.02 -11.04 -4.37
C LEU A 109 -8.57 -9.80 -5.11
N ASN A 110 -9.52 -9.01 -5.60
CA ASN A 110 -9.24 -7.64 -6.01
C ASN A 110 -8.89 -6.82 -4.75
N ILE A 111 -7.66 -6.97 -4.25
CA ILE A 111 -7.09 -6.17 -3.15
C ILE A 111 -7.11 -4.66 -3.47
N LEU A 112 -7.31 -4.30 -4.74
CA LEU A 112 -7.53 -2.93 -5.20
C LEU A 112 -9.00 -2.48 -5.14
N ASN A 113 -9.97 -3.39 -5.02
CA ASN A 113 -11.40 -3.07 -5.06
C ASN A 113 -12.07 -3.41 -3.71
N ILE A 114 -12.03 -2.44 -2.80
CA ILE A 114 -12.65 -2.53 -1.47
C ILE A 114 -14.18 -2.70 -1.54
N GLU A 115 -14.82 -2.30 -2.66
CA GLU A 115 -16.27 -2.29 -2.80
C GLU A 115 -16.87 -3.70 -2.84
N ILE A 116 -16.17 -4.64 -3.47
CA ILE A 116 -16.63 -6.04 -3.57
C ILE A 116 -16.59 -6.74 -2.20
N ILE A 117 -15.59 -6.44 -1.37
CA ILE A 117 -15.47 -7.01 -0.02
C ILE A 117 -16.56 -6.47 0.91
N LEU A 118 -16.94 -5.19 0.75
CA LEU A 118 -18.06 -4.61 1.51
C LEU A 118 -19.42 -5.19 1.08
N ALA A 119 -19.59 -5.49 -0.21
CA ALA A 119 -20.82 -6.07 -0.75
C ALA A 119 -21.05 -7.54 -0.30
N LEU A 120 -19.99 -8.28 0.04
CA LEU A 120 -20.05 -9.65 0.57
C LEU A 120 -20.14 -9.73 2.11
N LEU A 121 -19.91 -8.61 2.81
CA LEU A 121 -20.01 -8.51 4.28
C LEU A 121 -21.25 -7.73 4.75
N LYS A 122 -21.99 -7.12 3.82
CA LYS A 122 -23.36 -6.71 4.07
C LYS A 122 -24.23 -7.95 3.83
N PRO A 123 -24.83 -8.57 4.86
CA PRO A 123 -25.91 -9.52 4.59
C PRO A 123 -27.02 -8.83 3.78
#